data_AF-A0A6B3SF19-F1
#
_entry.id   AF-A0A6B3SF19-F1
#
_cell.length_a   1.000
_cell.length_b   1.000
_cell.length_c   1.000
_cell.angle_alpha   90.00
_cell.angle_beta   90.00
_cell.angle_gamma   90.00
#
_symmetry.space_group_name_H-M   'P 1'
#
loop_
_entity.id
_entity.type
_entity.pdbx_description
1 polymer ?
#
loop_
_entity_poly.entity_id
_entity_poly.type
_entity_poly.pdbx_seq_one_letter_code
_entity_poly.pdbx_strand_id
1 'polypeptide(L)' 'MDALRARFEQQSRKAQAYYSVMHEMRAISGSDEAASAWMEHPLAAFDGRTPAQLIAEGRVDEVLGHIHTLR' A
#
# COMPACT_ATOMS: atom_id res chain seq x y z
N MET A 1 -13.53 -15.38 21.73
CA MET A 1 -12.08 -15.20 21.50
C MET A 1 -11.77 -14.85 20.03
N ASP A 2 -12.76 -14.86 19.14
CA ASP A 2 -12.56 -14.73 17.69
C ASP A 2 -12.37 -13.29 17.18
N ALA A 3 -13.05 -12.30 17.77
CA ALA A 3 -12.98 -10.91 17.30
C ALA A 3 -11.58 -10.28 17.45
N LEU A 4 -10.82 -10.67 18.49
CA LEU A 4 -9.47 -10.16 18.71
C LEU A 4 -8.48 -10.79 17.70
N ARG A 5 -8.58 -12.11 17.49
CA ARG A 5 -7.74 -12.82 16.52
C ARG A 5 -7.99 -12.33 15.09
N ALA A 6 -9.25 -12.15 14.70
CA ALA A 6 -9.60 -11.60 13.39
C ALA A 6 -9.05 -10.18 13.16
N ARG A 7 -9.02 -9.33 14.21
CA ARG A 7 -8.40 -8.00 14.14
C ARG A 7 -6.89 -8.07 14.02
N PHE A 8 -6.23 -8.94 14.77
CA PHE A 8 -4.78 -9.16 14.66
C PHE A 8 -4.38 -9.67 13.27
N GLU A 9 -5.14 -10.62 12.72
CA GLU A 9 -4.91 -11.13 11.36
C GLU A 9 -5.13 -10.04 10.30
N GLN A 10 -6.16 -9.20 10.44
CA GLN A 10 -6.38 -8.06 9.56
C GLN A 10 -5.25 -7.03 9.66
N GLN A 11 -4.80 -6.71 10.88
CA GLN A 11 -3.69 -5.78 11.10
C GLN A 11 -2.37 -6.32 10.53
N SER A 12 -2.11 -7.62 10.68
CA SER A 12 -0.94 -8.28 10.10
C SER A 12 -0.98 -8.23 8.57
N ARG A 13 -2.13 -8.54 7.96
CA ARG A 13 -2.30 -8.46 6.50
C ARG A 13 -2.07 -7.03 5.97
N LYS A 14 -2.59 -6.01 6.67
CA LYS A 14 -2.37 -4.60 6.29
C LYS A 14 -0.91 -4.19 6.38
N ALA A 15 -0.21 -4.60 7.43
CA ALA A 15 1.22 -4.31 7.58
C ALA A 15 2.05 -5.00 6.47
N GLN A 16 1.77 -6.28 6.20
CA GLN A 16 2.43 -7.02 5.11
C GLN A 16 2.17 -6.35 3.75
N ALA A 17 0.92 -5.98 3.48
CA ALA A 17 0.53 -5.25 2.27
C ALA A 17 1.31 -3.93 2.12
N TYR A 18 1.41 -3.15 3.19
CA TYR A 18 2.17 -1.89 3.18
C TYR A 18 3.64 -2.10 2.82
N TYR A 19 4.29 -3.10 3.42
CA TYR A 19 5.68 -3.44 3.11
C TYR A 19 5.87 -3.95 1.68
N SER A 20 4.97 -4.79 1.16
CA SER A 20 5.04 -5.26 -0.22
C SER A 20 4.95 -4.12 -1.23
N VAL A 21 4.00 -3.19 -1.03
CA VAL A 21 3.84 -2.01 -1.88
C VAL A 21 5.07 -1.11 -1.81
N MET A 22 5.59 -0.84 -0.61
CA MET A 22 6.80 -0.04 -0.42
C MET A 22 8.01 -0.67 -1.12
N HIS A 23 8.15 -1.99 -1.04
CA HIS A 23 9.25 -2.72 -1.67
C HIS A 23 9.20 -2.63 -3.20
N GLU A 24 8.03 -2.86 -3.80
CA GLU A 24 7.86 -2.73 -5.26
C GLU A 24 8.06 -1.27 -5.72
N MET A 25 7.52 -0.31 -4.98
CA MET A 25 7.69 1.11 -5.33
C MET A 25 9.15 1.53 -5.20
N ARG A 26 9.89 1.02 -4.22
CA ARG A 26 11.34 1.24 -4.09
C ARG A 26 12.12 0.65 -5.27
N ALA A 27 11.69 -0.47 -5.83
CA ALA A 27 12.30 -1.04 -7.04
C ALA A 27 12.13 -0.13 -8.26
N ILE A 28 11.03 0.64 -8.32
CA ILE A 28 10.76 1.59 -9.41
C ILE A 28 11.45 2.94 -9.16
N SER A 29 11.29 3.51 -7.96
CA SER A 29 11.82 4.84 -7.62
C SER A 29 13.32 4.86 -7.33
N GLY A 30 13.91 3.70 -7.01
CA GLY A 30 15.31 3.55 -6.62
C GLY A 30 15.65 4.13 -5.23
N SER A 31 14.69 4.74 -4.53
CA SER A 31 14.89 5.36 -3.23
C SER A 31 13.71 5.08 -2.28
N ASP A 32 14.06 4.69 -1.05
CA ASP A 32 13.10 4.44 0.03
C ASP A 32 12.33 5.73 0.40
N GLU A 33 13.01 6.87 0.32
CA GLU A 33 12.42 8.19 0.58
C GLU A 33 11.40 8.57 -0.50
N ALA A 34 11.72 8.29 -1.76
CA ALA A 34 10.80 8.53 -2.88
C ALA A 34 9.59 7.57 -2.84
N ALA A 35 9.81 6.31 -2.46
CA ALA A 35 8.73 5.34 -2.26
C ALA A 35 7.81 5.76 -1.09
N SER A 36 8.40 6.22 0.02
CA SER A 36 7.63 6.74 1.16
C SER A 36 6.83 7.99 0.79
N ALA A 37 7.45 8.94 0.09
CA ALA A 37 6.75 10.14 -0.41
C ALA A 37 5.59 9.77 -1.34
N TRP A 38 5.77 8.78 -2.23
CA TRP A 38 4.70 8.29 -3.10
C TRP A 38 3.55 7.66 -2.33
N MET A 39 3.84 6.89 -1.28
CA MET A 39 2.82 6.26 -0.40
C MET A 39 1.90 7.28 0.29
N GLU A 40 2.43 8.46 0.57
CA GLU A 40 1.71 9.58 1.20
C GLU A 40 1.16 10.59 0.19
N HIS A 41 1.48 10.45 -1.09
CA HIS A 41 1.04 11.37 -2.13
C HIS A 41 -0.35 11.02 -2.65
N PRO A 42 -1.28 11.99 -2.72
CA PRO A 42 -2.56 11.82 -3.41
C PRO A 42 -2.34 11.56 -4.89
N LEU A 43 -2.92 10.47 -5.41
CA LEU A 43 -2.79 10.11 -6.83
C LEU A 43 -4.13 10.27 -7.52
N ALA A 44 -4.12 10.90 -8.71
CA ALA A 44 -5.32 11.03 -9.54
C ALA A 44 -5.87 9.66 -9.97
N ALA A 45 -5.00 8.66 -10.13
CA ALA A 45 -5.38 7.28 -10.40
C ALA A 45 -6.20 6.63 -9.26
N PHE A 46 -6.15 7.21 -8.06
CA PHE A 46 -6.84 6.74 -6.86
C PHE A 46 -7.92 7.73 -6.39
N ASP A 47 -8.48 8.52 -7.31
CA ASP A 47 -9.48 9.55 -7.01
C ASP A 47 -9.00 10.58 -5.98
N GLY A 48 -7.70 10.91 -6.01
CA GLY A 48 -7.07 11.84 -5.06
C GLY A 48 -6.77 11.22 -3.68
N ARG A 49 -6.83 9.90 -3.55
CA ARG A 49 -6.40 9.18 -2.34
C ARG A 49 -4.94 8.81 -2.40
N THR A 50 -4.36 8.54 -1.24
CA THR A 50 -2.98 8.05 -1.14
C THR A 50 -2.94 6.51 -1.20
N PRO A 51 -1.84 5.92 -1.69
CA PRO A 51 -1.64 4.47 -1.60
C PRO A 51 -1.80 3.93 -0.18
N ALA A 52 -1.29 4.65 0.83
CA ALA A 52 -1.43 4.27 2.23
C ALA A 52 -2.89 4.22 2.69
N GLN A 53 -3.74 5.15 2.24
CA GLN A 53 -5.18 5.14 2.52
C GLN A 53 -5.85 3.91 1.90
N LEU A 54 -5.57 3.59 0.64
CA LEU A 54 -6.13 2.42 -0.02
C LEU A 54 -5.75 1.11 0.70
N ILE A 55 -4.50 0.98 1.14
CA ILE A 55 -4.05 -0.18 1.92
C ILE A 55 -4.80 -0.26 3.26
N ALA A 56 -4.99 0.87 3.95
CA ALA A 56 -5.76 0.94 5.19
C ALA A 56 -7.23 0.52 4.99
N GLU A 57 -7.80 0.81 3.82
CA GLU A 57 -9.14 0.41 3.39
C GLU A 57 -9.22 -1.04 2.88
N GLY A 58 -8.09 -1.74 2.75
CA GLY A 58 -8.02 -3.11 2.24
C GLY A 58 -8.02 -3.22 0.71
N ARG A 59 -7.83 -2.11 -0.01
CA ARG A 59 -7.75 -2.02 -1.47
C ARG A 59 -6.30 -2.16 -1.98
N VAL A 60 -5.52 -3.05 -1.35
CA VAL A 60 -4.09 -3.24 -1.71
C VAL A 60 -3.91 -3.71 -3.15
N ASP A 61 -4.81 -4.55 -3.65
CA ASP A 61 -4.75 -5.09 -5.00
C ASP A 61 -4.80 -3.98 -6.07
N GLU A 62 -5.55 -2.90 -5.82
CA GLU A 62 -5.58 -1.74 -6.73
C GLU A 62 -4.24 -1.00 -6.75
N VAL A 63 -3.59 -0.86 -5.58
CA VAL A 63 -2.29 -0.20 -5.46
C VAL A 63 -1.21 -1.03 -6.15
N LEU A 64 -1.18 -2.35 -5.92
CA LEU A 64 -0.24 -3.27 -6.57
C LEU A 64 -0.49 -3.34 -8.08
N GLY A 65 -1.75 -3.37 -8.50
CA GLY A 65 -2.13 -3.31 -9.91
C GLY A 65 -1.62 -2.04 -10.59
N HIS A 66 -1.77 -0.88 -9.94
CA HIS A 66 -1.23 0.37 -10.46
C HIS A 66 0.30 0.37 -10.54
N ILE A 67 1.00 -0.11 -9.51
CA ILE A 67 2.46 -0.27 -9.54
C ILE A 67 2.90 -1.16 -10.70
N HIS A 68 2.17 -2.24 -10.99
CA HIS A 68 2.48 -3.11 -12.12
C HIS A 68 2.36 -2.40 -13.47
N THR A 69 1.48 -1.39 -13.60
CA THR A 69 1.39 -0.56 -14.82
C THR A 69 2.53 0.46 -14.96
N LEU A 70 3.31 0.70 -13.90
CA LEU A 70 4.44 1.64 -13.90
C LEU A 70 5.78 0.96 -14.23
N ARG A 71 5.84 -0.38 -14.24
CA ARG A 71 7.01 -1.18 -14.65
C ARG A 71 7.00 -1.39 -16.16
#